data_AF-A0A1R3VP63-F1
#
_entry.id   AF-A0A1R3VP63-F1
#
_cell.length_a   1.000
_cell.length_b   1.000
_cell.length_c   1.000
_cell.angle_alpha   90.00
_cell.angle_beta   90.00
_cell.angle_gamma   90.00
#
_symmetry.space_group_name_H-M   'P 1'
#
loop_
_entity.id
_entity.type
_entity.pdbx_description
1 polymer ?
#
loop_
_entity_poly.entity_id
_entity_poly.type
_entity_poly.pdbx_seq_one_letter_code
_entity_poly.pdbx_strand_id
1 'polypeptide(L)' 'MTAPAQEMSDARQALQAAEQVQAPSYARAVYERAERLLRQAEEQLEAGDYSEARRLAAESRDWAIRARQDAEVR' A
#
# COMPACT_ATOMS: atom_id res chain seq x y z
N MET A 1 -8.96 12.91 -16.10
CA MET A 1 -8.01 11.90 -15.62
C MET A 1 -8.71 10.55 -15.56
N THR A 2 -8.02 9.45 -15.80
CA THR A 2 -8.58 8.08 -15.68
C THR A 2 -8.30 7.51 -14.29
N ALA A 3 -9.14 6.57 -13.86
CA ALA A 3 -8.95 5.86 -12.59
C ALA A 3 -7.57 5.16 -12.53
N PRO A 4 -6.85 5.22 -11.40
CA PRO A 4 -5.49 4.68 -11.24
C PRO A 4 -5.48 3.17 -10.99
N ALA A 5 -6.11 2.38 -11.87
CA ALA A 5 -6.29 0.94 -11.67
C ALA A 5 -4.95 0.18 -11.48
N GLN A 6 -3.90 0.60 -12.20
CA GLN A 6 -2.58 0.00 -12.09
C GLN A 6 -1.96 0.26 -10.72
N GLU A 7 -1.93 1.52 -10.28
CA GLU A 7 -1.34 1.89 -8.99
C GLU A 7 -2.07 1.22 -7.82
N MET A 8 -3.40 1.12 -7.89
CA MET A 8 -4.20 0.38 -6.90
C MET A 8 -3.89 -1.12 -6.90
N SER A 9 -3.59 -1.71 -8.07
CA SER A 9 -3.17 -3.10 -8.17
C SER A 9 -1.78 -3.32 -7.60
N ASP A 10 -0.82 -2.45 -7.95
CA ASP A 10 0.57 -2.52 -7.48
C ASP A 10 0.63 -2.42 -5.94
N ALA A 11 -0.14 -1.50 -5.35
CA ALA A 11 -0.22 -1.34 -3.90
C ALA A 11 -0.75 -2.60 -3.19
N ARG A 12 -1.81 -3.21 -3.73
CA ARG A 12 -2.38 -4.47 -3.20
C ARG A 12 -1.41 -5.63 -3.31
N GLN A 13 -0.74 -5.78 -4.45
CA GLN A 13 0.26 -6.82 -4.66
C GLN A 13 1.46 -6.64 -3.71
N ALA A 14 1.90 -5.41 -3.47
CA ALA A 14 2.98 -5.14 -2.53
C ALA A 14 2.59 -5.46 -1.08
N LEU A 15 1.37 -5.13 -0.64
CA LEU A 15 0.86 -5.51 0.68
C LEU A 15 0.78 -7.03 0.83
N GLN A 16 0.25 -7.73 -0.16
CA GLN A 16 0.21 -9.20 -0.16
C GLN A 16 1.61 -9.81 -0.06
N ALA A 17 2.60 -9.24 -0.76
CA ALA A 17 3.99 -9.69 -0.64
C ALA A 17 4.59 -9.43 0.75
N ALA A 18 4.22 -8.32 1.41
CA ALA A 18 4.64 -8.04 2.78
C ALA A 18 3.99 -9.02 3.78
N GLU A 19 2.72 -9.40 3.58
CA GLU A 19 2.05 -10.41 4.41
C GLU A 19 2.72 -11.79 4.31
N GLN A 20 3.18 -12.18 3.13
CA GLN A 20 3.85 -13.48 2.90
C GLN A 20 5.11 -13.66 3.75
N VAL A 21 5.78 -12.56 4.12
CA VAL A 21 6.98 -12.57 5.00
C VAL A 21 6.66 -12.18 6.45
N GLN A 22 5.37 -12.21 6.84
CA GLN A 22 4.92 -11.86 8.18
C GLN A 22 5.26 -10.42 8.61
N ALA A 23 5.27 -9.47 7.66
CA ALA A 23 5.42 -8.05 7.97
C ALA A 23 4.41 -7.50 8.99
N PRO A 24 3.15 -7.96 9.07
CA PRO A 24 2.23 -7.56 10.15
C PRO A 24 2.76 -7.85 11.56
N SER A 25 3.65 -8.83 11.71
CA SER A 25 4.29 -9.20 12.98
C SER A 25 5.66 -8.55 13.15
N TYR A 26 6.53 -8.64 12.14
CA TYR A 26 7.94 -8.25 12.27
C TYR A 26 8.22 -6.77 11.91
N ALA A 27 7.37 -6.17 11.08
CA ALA A 27 7.46 -4.79 10.60
C ALA A 27 6.13 -4.02 10.78
N ARG A 28 5.40 -4.33 11.86
CA ARG A 28 4.00 -3.91 12.09
C ARG A 28 3.71 -2.44 11.80
N ALA A 29 4.49 -1.52 12.35
CA ALA A 29 4.23 -0.08 12.18
C ALA A 29 4.35 0.39 10.71
N VAL A 30 5.26 -0.22 9.96
CA VAL A 30 5.50 0.06 8.54
C VAL A 30 4.38 -0.54 7.70
N TYR A 31 3.98 -1.78 8.01
CA TYR A 31 2.86 -2.47 7.39
C TYR A 31 1.53 -1.72 7.57
N GLU A 32 1.19 -1.36 8.82
CA GLU A 32 -0.05 -0.64 9.13
C GLU A 32 -0.11 0.74 8.45
N ARG A 33 1.04 1.36 8.16
CA ARG A 33 1.08 2.60 7.38
C ARG A 33 0.72 2.36 5.92
N ALA A 34 1.25 1.32 5.30
CA ALA A 34 0.88 0.95 3.93
C ALA A 34 -0.62 0.67 3.83
N GLU A 35 -1.17 -0.16 4.73
CA GLU A 35 -2.61 -0.45 4.76
C GLU A 35 -3.49 0.79 4.92
N ARG A 36 -3.12 1.72 5.81
CA ARG A 36 -3.87 2.98 5.98
C ARG A 36 -3.87 3.81 4.70
N LEU A 37 -2.74 3.90 4.02
CA LEU A 37 -2.62 4.64 2.76
C LEU A 37 -3.46 4.01 1.64
N LEU A 38 -3.47 2.68 1.53
CA LEU A 38 -4.33 2.00 0.56
C LEU A 38 -5.82 2.26 0.82
N ARG A 39 -6.26 2.18 2.09
CA ARG A 39 -7.65 2.50 2.44
C ARG A 39 -8.03 3.94 2.07
N GLN A 40 -7.15 4.89 2.35
CA GLN A 40 -7.37 6.28 1.93
C GLN A 40 -7.41 6.40 0.39
N ALA A 41 -6.57 5.65 -0.32
CA ALA A 41 -6.60 5.64 -1.79
C ALA A 41 -7.94 5.12 -2.34
N GLU A 42 -8.52 4.10 -1.69
CA GLU A 42 -9.85 3.56 -2.02
C GLU A 42 -10.95 4.60 -1.77
N GLU A 43 -10.92 5.31 -0.63
CA GLU A 43 -11.84 6.40 -0.32
C GLU A 43 -11.79 7.52 -1.38
N GLN A 44 -10.59 7.92 -1.82
CA GLN A 44 -10.42 8.93 -2.86
C GLN A 44 -10.85 8.44 -4.24
N LEU A 45 -10.63 7.16 -4.54
CA LEU A 45 -11.10 6.53 -5.78
C LEU A 45 -12.63 6.58 -5.85
N GLU A 46 -13.32 6.25 -4.76
CA GLU A 46 -14.78 6.31 -4.65
C GLU A 46 -15.30 7.75 -4.74
N ALA A 47 -14.58 8.72 -4.17
CA ALA A 47 -14.90 10.14 -4.26
C ALA A 47 -14.66 10.75 -5.66
N GLY A 48 -14.00 10.01 -6.57
CA GLY A 48 -13.63 10.51 -7.90
C GLY A 48 -12.35 11.35 -7.92
N ASP A 49 -11.65 11.51 -6.80
CA ASP A 49 -10.35 12.16 -6.75
C ASP A 49 -9.23 11.19 -7.18
N TYR A 50 -9.16 10.95 -8.49
CA TYR A 50 -8.19 10.03 -9.08
C TYR A 50 -6.74 10.51 -8.97
N SER A 51 -6.50 11.79 -8.70
CA SER A 51 -5.14 12.31 -8.51
C SER A 51 -4.63 11.90 -7.14
N GLU A 52 -5.44 12.13 -6.10
CA GLU A 52 -5.06 11.80 -4.74
C GLU A 52 -5.06 10.29 -4.52
N ALA A 53 -6.02 9.55 -5.08
CA ALA A 53 -6.02 8.09 -5.08
C ALA A 53 -4.72 7.51 -5.65
N ARG A 54 -4.23 8.05 -6.78
CA ARG A 54 -2.97 7.62 -7.40
C ARG A 54 -1.77 7.87 -6.49
N ARG A 55 -1.72 9.06 -5.87
CA ARG A 55 -0.64 9.45 -4.96
C ARG A 55 -0.59 8.53 -3.74
N LEU A 56 -1.74 8.30 -3.11
CA LEU A 56 -1.87 7.45 -1.92
C LEU A 56 -1.55 5.98 -2.23
N ALA A 57 -1.99 5.46 -3.37
CA ALA A 57 -1.66 4.10 -3.80
C ALA A 57 -0.16 3.91 -4.04
N ALA A 58 0.50 4.86 -4.69
CA ALA A 58 1.96 4.84 -4.87
C ALA A 58 2.69 4.88 -3.52
N GLU A 59 2.26 5.75 -2.59
CA GLU A 59 2.84 5.81 -1.25
C GLU A 59 2.63 4.49 -0.49
N SER A 60 1.43 3.90 -0.56
CA SER A 60 1.13 2.59 0.02
C SER A 60 2.06 1.50 -0.50
N ARG A 61 2.28 1.43 -1.82
CA ARG A 61 3.18 0.47 -2.44
C ARG A 61 4.60 0.57 -1.85
N ASP A 62 5.12 1.79 -1.74
CA ASP A 62 6.48 2.01 -1.27
C ASP A 62 6.63 1.63 0.21
N TRP A 63 5.63 1.93 1.05
CA TRP A 63 5.59 1.48 2.44
C TRP A 63 5.47 -0.03 2.57
N ALA A 64 4.68 -0.69 1.71
CA ALA A 64 4.54 -2.14 1.74
C ALA A 64 5.85 -2.86 1.32
N ILE A 65 6.56 -2.33 0.31
CA ILE A 65 7.89 -2.83 -0.06
C ILE A 65 8.87 -2.71 1.11
N ARG A 66 8.86 -1.56 1.80
CA ARG A 66 9.69 -1.36 2.98
C ARG A 66 9.31 -2.32 4.12
N ALA A 67 8.02 -2.52 4.37
CA ALA A 67 7.54 -3.43 5.41
C ALA A 67 8.00 -4.87 5.14
N ARG A 68 7.98 -5.30 3.87
CA ARG A 68 8.51 -6.58 3.44
C ARG A 68 10.01 -6.70 3.75
N GLN A 69 10.80 -5.71 3.31
CA GLN A 69 12.25 -5.69 3.53
C GLN A 69 12.61 -5.70 5.02
N ASP A 70 11.93 -4.89 5.84
CA ASP A 70 12.15 -4.81 7.28
C ASP A 70 11.78 -6.13 8.01
N ALA A 71 10.84 -6.90 7.46
CA ALA A 71 10.44 -8.20 7.99
C ALA A 71 11.40 -9.34 7.58
N GLU A 72 12.04 -9.25 6.42
CA GLU A 72 13.01 -10.23 5.92
C GLU A 72 14.36 -10.19 6.68
N VAL A 73 14.70 -9.08 7.34
CA VAL A 73 15.95 -8.92 8.12
C VAL A 73 15.81 -9.28 9.61
N ARG A 74 14.69 -9.86 10.01
CA ARG A 74 14.37 -10.25 11.40
C ARG A 74 14.76 -11.68 11.72
#